data_AF-A0A7J6ISC2-F1
#
_entry.id   AF-A0A7J6ISC2-F1
#
_cell.length_a   1.000
_cell.length_b   1.000
_cell.length_c   1.000
_cell.angle_alpha   90.00
_cell.angle_beta   90.00
_cell.angle_gamma   90.00
#
_symmetry.space_group_name_H-M   'P 1'
#
loop_
_entity.id
_entity.type
_entity.pdbx_description
1 polymer ?
#
loop_
_entity_poly.entity_id
_entity_poly.type
_entity_poly.pdbx_seq_one_letter_code
_entity_poly.pdbx_strand_id
1 'polypeptide(L)'
;MLQIFLSRQQDDIVGMIHLPTFNVANCDPLLLAAIISAGAAFSTHSLANEFGFALMDVVRVVLMDSGDRDNAITRSLPFIQAMTLVCESALWSGDQRKTEMSDATSAILASILRHSKRLFRVSYKSVTPSVNRDEEDLHLSWIEWTNQESCKRAVHRFYLQCIPRSAFRNTPSPVPSHDMTVPLPHISKLWLAESAEKWSITYSEVLNGGPEDQKGLSLSRCLSDVSVLKRLPPSFDFNFAVSMASGSVIPTLVEARTRYLATNIACRTDWARGIPDTWEITTADLRTFNDVRYILKSEPDASHALASFYFEYSEFCASAPMPMVDALLGNESYWSSREAFEQLRSWAGTQQARRATWHSGQILRVVRRLSPKDRADFHAFACYQAMLSLWVYNLYQTCPASMTGGEAQSAEDELRIQIDGEETIKSQRWISYGNGKPNKKL
;
A
#
# COMPACT_ATOMS: atom_id res chain seq x y z
N MET A 1 -25.91 -1.14 2.00
CA MET A 1 -24.75 -0.29 1.65
C MET A 1 -24.02 0.18 2.92
N LEU A 2 -24.65 0.96 3.81
CA LEU A 2 -24.04 1.40 5.08
C LEU A 2 -23.49 0.23 5.93
N GLN A 3 -24.29 -0.81 6.18
CA GLN A 3 -23.86 -1.99 6.95
C GLN A 3 -22.67 -2.72 6.31
N ILE A 4 -22.60 -2.77 4.97
CA ILE A 4 -21.48 -3.39 4.24
C ILE A 4 -20.20 -2.64 4.58
N PHE A 5 -20.21 -1.30 4.51
CA PHE A 5 -19.05 -0.49 4.87
C PHE A 5 -18.65 -0.69 6.34
N LEU A 6 -19.61 -0.56 7.27
CA LEU A 6 -19.32 -0.64 8.71
C LEU A 6 -18.78 -2.02 9.12
N SER A 7 -19.29 -3.11 8.53
CA SER A 7 -18.77 -4.46 8.78
C SER A 7 -17.30 -4.61 8.35
N ARG A 8 -16.88 -3.92 7.28
CA ARG A 8 -15.48 -3.94 6.85
C ARG A 8 -14.59 -3.11 7.77
N GLN A 9 -15.10 -1.99 8.33
CA GLN A 9 -14.34 -1.13 9.25
C GLN A 9 -13.93 -1.85 10.54
N GLN A 10 -14.69 -2.86 10.98
CA GLN A 10 -14.41 -3.60 12.21
C GLN A 10 -13.12 -4.42 12.13
N ASP A 11 -12.88 -5.04 10.98
CA ASP A 11 -11.72 -5.91 10.72
C ASP A 11 -10.57 -5.17 10.03
N ASP A 12 -10.79 -3.92 9.61
CA ASP A 12 -9.82 -3.13 8.85
C ASP A 12 -8.76 -2.52 9.77
N ILE A 13 -7.50 -2.87 9.50
CA ILE A 13 -6.32 -2.35 10.19
C ILE A 13 -6.18 -0.83 10.09
N VAL A 14 -6.79 -0.22 9.06
CA VAL A 14 -6.92 1.23 8.85
C VAL A 14 -8.37 1.71 8.89
N GLY A 15 -9.22 1.00 9.65
CA GLY A 15 -10.56 1.47 10.00
C GLY A 15 -10.46 2.85 10.66
N MET A 16 -11.11 3.85 10.07
CA MET A 16 -11.01 5.26 10.49
C MET A 16 -12.30 5.82 11.08
N ILE A 17 -13.40 5.05 11.00
CA ILE A 17 -14.67 5.36 11.64
C ILE A 17 -14.74 4.57 12.96
N HIS A 18 -14.81 5.27 14.07
CA HIS A 18 -14.93 4.65 15.39
C HIS A 18 -16.36 4.11 15.57
N LEU A 19 -16.55 2.81 15.36
CA LEU A 19 -17.87 2.17 15.41
C LEU A 19 -18.62 2.43 16.73
N PRO A 20 -18.00 2.34 17.92
CA PRO A 20 -18.73 2.52 19.17
C PRO A 20 -19.33 3.93 19.38
N THR A 21 -18.72 4.97 18.79
CA THR A 21 -19.22 6.36 18.91
C THR A 21 -19.93 6.82 17.63
N PHE A 22 -20.03 5.98 16.61
CA PHE A 22 -20.64 6.35 15.35
C PHE A 22 -22.17 6.40 15.48
N ASN A 23 -22.75 7.57 15.20
CA ASN A 23 -24.19 7.76 15.19
C ASN A 23 -24.62 8.40 13.87
N VAL A 24 -25.50 7.72 13.13
CA VAL A 24 -26.03 8.17 11.83
C VAL A 24 -26.76 9.51 11.96
N ALA A 25 -27.49 9.74 13.06
CA ALA A 25 -28.26 10.97 13.24
C ALA A 25 -27.39 12.23 13.41
N ASN A 26 -26.16 12.05 13.91
CA ASN A 26 -25.22 13.14 14.18
C ASN A 26 -24.04 13.15 13.18
N CYS A 27 -24.06 12.27 12.18
CA CYS A 27 -22.99 12.18 11.19
C CYS A 27 -23.09 13.34 10.20
N ASP A 28 -21.94 13.91 9.83
CA ASP A 28 -21.89 14.88 8.74
C ASP A 28 -22.52 14.29 7.46
N PRO A 29 -23.44 14.99 6.78
CA PRO A 29 -24.16 14.44 5.63
C PRO A 29 -23.26 14.01 4.47
N LEU A 30 -22.15 14.73 4.23
CA LEU A 30 -21.21 14.40 3.14
C LEU A 30 -20.36 13.19 3.51
N LEU A 31 -19.93 13.08 4.77
CA LEU A 31 -19.29 11.87 5.26
C LEU A 31 -20.22 10.67 5.19
N LEU A 32 -21.48 10.80 5.62
CA LEU A 32 -22.45 9.71 5.58
C LEU A 32 -22.70 9.26 4.14
N ALA A 33 -22.85 10.21 3.20
CA ALA A 33 -22.99 9.91 1.78
C ALA A 33 -21.74 9.21 1.22
N ALA A 34 -20.53 9.63 1.59
CA ALA A 34 -19.28 8.97 1.22
C ALA A 34 -19.20 7.53 1.76
N ILE A 35 -19.63 7.30 3.00
CA ILE A 35 -19.70 5.96 3.63
C ILE A 35 -20.68 5.06 2.87
N ILE A 36 -21.89 5.56 2.57
CA ILE A 36 -22.91 4.82 1.81
C ILE A 36 -22.37 4.49 0.41
N SER A 37 -21.77 5.47 -0.26
CA SER A 37 -21.15 5.34 -1.58
C SER A 37 -20.05 4.27 -1.60
N ALA A 38 -19.11 4.30 -0.66
CA ALA A 38 -18.06 3.29 -0.55
C ALA A 38 -18.63 1.90 -0.27
N GLY A 39 -19.60 1.80 0.65
CA GLY A 39 -20.29 0.54 0.94
C GLY A 39 -21.10 -0.02 -0.24
N ALA A 40 -21.59 0.86 -1.12
CA ALA A 40 -22.27 0.50 -2.35
C ALA A 40 -21.29 -0.02 -3.42
N ALA A 41 -20.12 0.62 -3.54
CA ALA A 41 -19.05 0.18 -4.42
C ALA A 41 -18.53 -1.23 -4.07
N PHE A 42 -18.53 -1.62 -2.79
CA PHE A 42 -18.20 -2.98 -2.36
C PHE A 42 -19.29 -4.04 -2.60
N SER A 43 -20.47 -3.64 -3.09
CA SER A 43 -21.55 -4.59 -3.36
C SER A 43 -21.26 -5.41 -4.62
N THR A 44 -21.59 -6.71 -4.57
CA THR A 44 -21.57 -7.59 -5.75
C THR A 44 -22.73 -7.33 -6.71
N HIS A 45 -23.74 -6.54 -6.31
CA HIS A 45 -24.85 -6.17 -7.18
C HIS A 45 -24.46 -4.97 -8.05
N SER A 46 -24.45 -5.17 -9.37
CA SER A 46 -24.04 -4.15 -10.35
C SER A 46 -24.79 -2.82 -10.20
N LEU A 47 -26.11 -2.83 -9.99
CA LEU A 47 -26.90 -1.60 -9.78
C LEU A 47 -26.50 -0.84 -8.51
N ALA A 48 -26.17 -1.56 -7.44
CA ALA A 48 -25.71 -0.95 -6.19
C ALA A 48 -24.33 -0.33 -6.37
N ASN A 49 -23.44 -1.00 -7.09
CA ASN A 49 -22.11 -0.52 -7.42
C ASN A 49 -22.17 0.75 -8.31
N GLU A 50 -22.99 0.75 -9.36
CA GLU A 50 -23.19 1.92 -10.24
C GLU A 50 -23.77 3.12 -9.47
N PHE A 51 -24.79 2.89 -8.62
CA PHE A 51 -25.32 3.91 -7.72
C PHE A 51 -24.23 4.48 -6.81
N GLY A 52 -23.38 3.62 -6.25
CA GLY A 52 -22.24 4.03 -5.42
C GLY A 52 -21.33 5.00 -6.15
N PHE A 53 -20.88 4.66 -7.36
CA PHE A 53 -20.01 5.54 -8.14
C PHE A 53 -20.68 6.84 -8.56
N ALA A 54 -21.98 6.83 -8.87
CA ALA A 54 -22.74 8.05 -9.17
C ALA A 54 -22.84 8.98 -7.94
N LEU A 55 -23.16 8.42 -6.78
CA LEU A 55 -23.23 9.17 -5.53
C LEU A 55 -21.86 9.75 -5.15
N MET A 56 -20.79 8.97 -5.31
CA MET A 56 -19.42 9.42 -5.08
C MET A 56 -19.06 10.67 -5.91
N ASP A 57 -19.45 10.70 -7.19
CA ASP A 57 -19.19 11.83 -8.08
C ASP A 57 -19.90 13.10 -7.57
N VAL A 58 -21.14 12.97 -7.08
CA VAL A 58 -21.89 14.08 -6.46
C VAL A 58 -21.20 14.54 -5.18
N VAL A 59 -20.86 13.61 -4.29
CA VAL A 59 -20.18 13.92 -3.01
C VAL A 59 -18.86 14.62 -3.26
N ARG A 60 -18.06 14.18 -4.24
CA ARG A 60 -16.81 14.86 -4.61
C ARG A 60 -17.05 16.32 -4.98
N VAL A 61 -18.02 16.59 -5.87
CA VAL A 61 -18.28 17.96 -6.34
C VAL A 61 -18.71 18.87 -5.19
N VAL A 62 -19.59 18.38 -4.31
CA VAL A 62 -20.07 19.16 -3.17
C VAL A 62 -18.97 19.37 -2.12
N LEU A 63 -18.14 18.37 -1.85
CA LEU A 63 -16.97 18.52 -0.98
C LEU A 63 -16.03 19.61 -1.52
N MET A 64 -15.71 19.57 -2.81
CA MET A 64 -14.83 20.57 -3.44
C MET A 64 -15.41 21.98 -3.34
N ASP A 65 -16.68 22.19 -3.72
CA ASP A 65 -17.35 23.48 -3.60
C ASP A 65 -17.41 23.98 -2.13
N SER A 66 -17.66 23.09 -1.17
CA SER A 66 -17.66 23.47 0.25
C SER A 66 -16.28 23.90 0.74
N GLY A 67 -15.22 23.21 0.32
CA GLY A 67 -13.85 23.51 0.70
C GLY A 67 -13.32 24.82 0.10
N ASP A 68 -13.75 25.15 -1.12
CA ASP A 68 -13.41 26.40 -1.79
C ASP A 68 -14.07 27.61 -1.12
N ARG A 69 -15.27 27.44 -0.58
CA ARG A 69 -16.00 28.51 0.14
C ARG A 69 -15.46 28.77 1.53
N ASP A 70 -15.06 27.72 2.24
CA ASP A 70 -14.54 27.83 3.61
C ASP A 70 -13.41 26.83 3.88
N ASN A 71 -12.20 27.35 4.01
CA ASN A 71 -11.03 26.54 4.29
C ASN A 71 -11.06 25.90 5.70
N ALA A 72 -11.90 26.38 6.63
CA ALA A 72 -12.06 25.75 7.93
C ALA A 72 -12.71 24.35 7.81
N ILE A 73 -13.65 24.18 6.88
CA ILE A 73 -14.31 22.90 6.59
C ILE A 73 -13.27 21.86 6.17
N THR A 74 -12.31 22.23 5.33
CA THR A 74 -11.26 21.32 4.84
C THR A 74 -10.39 20.72 5.94
N ARG A 75 -10.34 21.37 7.12
CA ARG A 75 -9.56 20.94 8.29
C ARG A 75 -10.34 20.05 9.25
N SER A 76 -11.64 19.88 9.01
CA SER A 76 -12.53 19.06 9.83
C SER A 76 -12.28 17.56 9.57
N LEU A 77 -12.48 16.75 10.60
CA LEU A 77 -12.33 15.30 10.50
C LEU A 77 -13.30 14.68 9.47
N PRO A 78 -14.60 15.06 9.42
CA PRO A 78 -15.51 14.48 8.45
C PRO A 78 -15.13 14.76 7.00
N PHE A 79 -14.63 15.98 6.72
CA PHE A 79 -14.15 16.32 5.37
C PHE A 79 -12.96 15.44 4.95
N ILE A 80 -11.97 15.27 5.83
CA ILE A 80 -10.80 14.42 5.55
C ILE A 80 -11.23 12.97 5.33
N GLN A 81 -12.09 12.43 6.19
CA GLN A 81 -12.60 11.06 6.04
C GLN A 81 -13.39 10.88 4.74
N ALA A 82 -14.28 11.81 4.40
CA ALA A 82 -15.08 11.76 3.19
C ALA A 82 -14.21 11.83 1.92
N MET A 83 -13.25 12.76 1.87
CA MET A 83 -12.30 12.89 0.77
C MET A 83 -11.43 11.64 0.61
N THR A 84 -10.97 11.03 1.70
CA THR A 84 -10.21 9.77 1.67
C THR A 84 -11.03 8.64 1.05
N LEU A 85 -12.33 8.52 1.39
CA LEU A 85 -13.22 7.50 0.81
C LEU A 85 -13.49 7.72 -0.68
N VAL A 86 -13.70 8.98 -1.07
CA VAL A 86 -13.89 9.38 -2.47
C VAL A 86 -12.65 9.05 -3.30
N CYS A 87 -11.44 9.36 -2.79
CA CYS A 87 -10.20 9.04 -3.47
C CYS A 87 -10.01 7.53 -3.65
N GLU A 88 -10.25 6.74 -2.59
CA GLU A 88 -10.13 5.28 -2.59
C GLU A 88 -11.03 4.64 -3.63
N SER A 89 -12.32 4.97 -3.58
CA SER A 89 -13.35 4.35 -4.39
C SER A 89 -13.20 4.76 -5.87
N ALA A 90 -12.76 5.98 -6.15
CA ALA A 90 -12.55 6.45 -7.51
C ALA A 90 -11.33 5.81 -8.19
N LEU A 91 -10.24 5.56 -7.45
CA LEU A 91 -9.02 4.95 -7.99
C LEU A 91 -9.30 3.59 -8.62
N TRP A 92 -10.11 2.78 -7.96
CA TRP A 92 -10.40 1.39 -8.34
C TRP A 92 -11.75 1.21 -9.04
N SER A 93 -12.34 2.30 -9.55
CA SER A 93 -13.67 2.26 -10.15
C SER A 93 -13.76 1.52 -11.50
N GLY A 94 -12.62 1.28 -12.16
CA GLY A 94 -12.57 0.72 -13.53
C GLY A 94 -12.98 1.70 -14.63
N ASP A 95 -13.41 2.92 -14.29
CA ASP A 95 -13.74 4.01 -15.20
C ASP A 95 -12.54 4.97 -15.29
N GLN A 96 -11.98 5.11 -16.50
CA GLN A 96 -10.79 5.93 -16.73
C GLN A 96 -10.94 7.37 -16.20
N ARG A 97 -12.09 8.01 -16.46
CA ARG A 97 -12.35 9.39 -16.03
C ARG A 97 -12.34 9.50 -14.50
N LYS A 98 -12.95 8.53 -13.81
CA LYS A 98 -12.99 8.52 -12.34
C LYS A 98 -11.62 8.22 -11.72
N THR A 99 -10.88 7.26 -12.28
CA THR A 99 -9.51 6.95 -11.86
C THR A 99 -8.59 8.16 -12.03
N GLU A 100 -8.65 8.87 -13.15
CA GLU A 100 -7.86 10.11 -13.36
C GLU A 100 -8.27 11.24 -12.40
N MET A 101 -9.57 11.41 -12.16
CA MET A 101 -10.06 12.41 -11.21
C MET A 101 -9.65 12.10 -9.76
N SER A 102 -9.49 10.82 -9.42
CA SER A 102 -8.93 10.38 -8.13
C SER A 102 -7.52 10.92 -7.91
N ASP A 103 -6.69 11.01 -8.96
CA ASP A 103 -5.33 11.55 -8.86
C ASP A 103 -5.34 13.04 -8.49
N ALA A 104 -6.18 13.83 -9.18
CA ALA A 104 -6.36 15.25 -8.88
C ALA A 104 -6.89 15.48 -7.46
N THR A 105 -7.92 14.72 -7.08
CA THR A 105 -8.56 14.81 -5.75
C THR A 105 -7.57 14.43 -4.64
N SER A 106 -6.75 13.41 -4.87
CA SER A 106 -5.69 12.99 -3.94
C SER A 106 -4.62 14.06 -3.76
N ALA A 107 -4.19 14.72 -4.85
CA ALA A 107 -3.22 15.82 -4.76
C ALA A 107 -3.76 17.01 -3.92
N ILE A 108 -5.05 17.32 -4.09
CA ILE A 108 -5.74 18.35 -3.30
C ILE A 108 -5.80 17.95 -1.82
N LEU A 109 -6.21 16.72 -1.52
CA LEU A 109 -6.26 16.22 -0.14
C LEU A 109 -4.86 16.23 0.51
N ALA A 110 -3.82 15.80 -0.21
CA ALA A 110 -2.44 15.86 0.26
C ALA A 110 -2.02 17.30 0.62
N SER A 111 -2.38 18.28 -0.21
CA SER A 111 -2.15 19.71 0.06
C SER A 111 -2.90 20.18 1.32
N ILE A 112 -4.19 19.85 1.43
CA ILE A 112 -5.02 20.18 2.60
C ILE A 112 -4.39 19.61 3.87
N LEU A 113 -4.00 18.33 3.88
CA LEU A 113 -3.37 17.67 5.04
C LEU A 113 -2.02 18.30 5.41
N ARG A 114 -1.23 18.71 4.41
CA ARG A 114 0.06 19.40 4.63
C ARG A 114 -0.15 20.78 5.26
N HIS A 115 -1.05 21.59 4.70
CA HIS A 115 -1.28 22.96 5.18
C HIS A 115 -2.05 23.02 6.51
N SER A 116 -2.90 22.04 6.77
CA SER A 116 -3.55 21.85 8.09
C SER A 116 -2.65 21.17 9.12
N LYS A 117 -1.40 20.86 8.75
CA LYS A 117 -0.38 20.18 9.55
C LYS A 117 -0.78 18.78 10.04
N ARG A 118 -1.78 18.16 9.43
CA ARG A 118 -2.28 16.82 9.82
C ARG A 118 -1.30 15.70 9.48
N LEU A 119 -0.34 15.93 8.58
CA LEU A 119 0.79 15.03 8.35
C LEU A 119 1.84 15.06 9.48
N PHE A 120 1.82 16.13 10.30
CA PHE A 120 2.88 16.41 11.24
C PHE A 120 2.54 16.05 12.69
N ARG A 121 3.50 15.46 13.41
CA ARG A 121 3.36 15.07 14.83
C ARG A 121 2.86 16.20 15.73
N VAL A 122 3.25 17.44 15.45
CA VAL A 122 2.91 18.64 16.23
C VAL A 122 1.40 18.85 16.40
N SER A 123 0.59 18.30 15.49
CA SER A 123 -0.88 18.42 15.53
C SER A 123 -1.55 17.40 16.44
N TYR A 124 -0.79 16.48 17.05
CA TYR A 124 -1.31 15.37 17.85
C TYR A 124 -0.78 15.45 19.27
N LYS A 125 -1.70 15.43 20.24
CA LYS A 125 -1.41 15.53 21.68
C LYS A 125 -1.41 14.14 22.32
N SER A 126 -0.74 14.01 23.45
CA SER A 126 -0.95 12.84 24.31
C SER A 126 -2.26 13.04 25.07
N VAL A 127 -3.26 12.22 24.78
CA VAL A 127 -4.55 12.23 25.47
C VAL A 127 -4.60 10.99 26.37
N THR A 128 -4.68 11.22 27.67
CA THR A 128 -4.67 10.17 28.71
C THR A 128 -6.01 10.14 29.43
N PRO A 129 -6.44 8.99 29.99
CA PRO A 129 -7.61 8.93 30.85
C PRO A 129 -7.52 9.94 32.02
N SER A 130 -8.65 10.58 32.36
CA SER A 130 -8.71 11.53 33.46
C SER A 130 -8.38 10.85 34.79
N VAL A 131 -7.47 11.45 35.57
CA VAL A 131 -7.03 10.93 36.87
C VAL A 131 -8.09 11.14 37.95
N ASN A 132 -8.94 12.14 37.79
CA ASN A 132 -9.91 12.56 38.80
C ASN A 132 -11.12 11.62 38.93
N ARG A 133 -11.24 10.61 38.04
CA ARG A 133 -12.32 9.59 38.01
C ARG A 133 -13.74 10.16 37.95
N ASP A 134 -13.92 11.43 37.61
CA ASP A 134 -15.23 11.93 37.24
C ASP A 134 -15.66 11.29 35.91
N GLU A 135 -16.89 10.78 35.87
CA GLU A 135 -17.42 10.05 34.72
C GLU A 135 -17.53 10.96 33.49
N GLU A 136 -17.89 12.24 33.70
CA GLU A 136 -18.01 13.23 32.63
C GLU A 136 -16.63 13.58 32.04
N ASP A 137 -15.65 13.88 32.89
CA ASP A 137 -14.27 14.15 32.46
C ASP A 137 -13.64 12.96 31.72
N LEU A 138 -13.91 11.73 32.20
CA LEU A 138 -13.42 10.52 31.55
C LEU A 138 -14.08 10.33 30.18
N HIS A 139 -15.38 10.57 30.08
CA HIS A 139 -16.11 10.52 28.81
C HIS A 139 -15.57 11.55 27.81
N LEU A 140 -15.40 12.81 28.22
CA LEU A 140 -14.84 13.86 27.35
C LEU A 140 -13.42 13.52 26.88
N SER A 141 -12.58 12.97 27.77
CA SER A 141 -11.23 12.53 27.44
C SER A 141 -11.23 11.40 26.40
N TRP A 142 -12.15 10.44 26.54
CA TRP A 142 -12.31 9.34 25.59
C TRP A 142 -12.80 9.81 24.22
N ILE A 143 -13.75 10.75 24.17
CA ILE A 143 -14.23 11.33 22.91
C ILE A 143 -13.12 12.13 22.21
N GLU A 144 -12.35 12.94 22.95
CA GLU A 144 -11.20 13.67 22.39
C GLU A 144 -10.13 12.70 21.85
N TRP A 145 -9.79 11.67 22.63
CA TRP A 145 -8.86 10.63 22.18
C TRP A 145 -9.36 9.93 20.91
N THR A 146 -10.64 9.58 20.87
CA THR A 146 -11.29 8.90 19.73
C THR A 146 -11.27 9.76 18.48
N ASN A 147 -11.58 11.05 18.60
CA ASN A 147 -11.52 11.99 17.48
C ASN A 147 -10.09 12.14 16.95
N GLN A 148 -9.11 12.23 17.84
CA GLN A 148 -7.70 12.30 17.45
C GLN A 148 -7.22 10.99 16.79
N GLU A 149 -7.62 9.84 17.33
CA GLU A 149 -7.30 8.52 16.79
C GLU A 149 -7.95 8.29 15.41
N SER A 150 -9.20 8.71 15.24
CA SER A 150 -9.91 8.74 13.95
C SER A 150 -9.15 9.57 12.91
N CYS A 151 -8.64 10.75 13.31
CA CYS A 151 -7.84 11.60 12.43
C CYS A 151 -6.52 10.93 12.04
N LYS A 152 -5.79 10.33 12.99
CA LYS A 152 -4.55 9.60 12.70
C LYS A 152 -4.80 8.47 11.70
N ARG A 153 -5.82 7.64 11.95
CA ARG A 153 -6.22 6.53 11.09
C ARG A 153 -6.65 6.98 9.70
N ALA A 154 -7.39 8.10 9.59
CA ALA A 154 -7.78 8.66 8.29
C ALA A 154 -6.57 9.13 7.46
N VAL A 155 -5.59 9.78 8.08
CA VAL A 155 -4.36 10.23 7.39
C VAL A 155 -3.50 9.04 6.97
N HIS A 156 -3.35 8.04 7.84
CA HIS A 156 -2.65 6.79 7.49
C HIS A 156 -3.36 6.02 6.37
N ARG A 157 -4.70 5.93 6.39
CA ARG A 157 -5.51 5.31 5.33
C ARG A 157 -5.30 6.04 3.99
N PHE A 158 -5.31 7.37 4.00
CA PHE A 158 -5.01 8.15 2.80
C PHE A 158 -3.61 7.85 2.27
N TYR A 159 -2.59 7.84 3.13
CA TYR A 159 -1.23 7.48 2.71
C TYR A 159 -1.12 6.05 2.17
N LEU A 160 -1.84 5.09 2.78
CA LEU A 160 -1.89 3.70 2.30
C LEU A 160 -2.40 3.62 0.84
N GLN A 161 -3.28 4.53 0.43
CA GLN A 161 -3.76 4.64 -0.96
C GLN A 161 -2.76 5.33 -1.90
N CYS A 162 -1.86 6.17 -1.37
CA CYS A 162 -0.80 6.79 -2.16
C CYS A 162 0.24 5.77 -2.65
N ILE A 163 0.49 4.70 -1.86
CA ILE A 163 1.42 3.62 -2.21
C ILE A 163 1.05 2.96 -3.56
N PRO A 164 -0.14 2.33 -3.71
CA PRO A 164 -0.51 1.68 -4.96
C PRO A 164 -0.70 2.68 -6.10
N ARG A 165 -1.10 3.92 -5.81
CA ARG A 165 -1.18 4.99 -6.82
C ARG A 165 0.19 5.28 -7.44
N SER A 166 1.22 5.37 -6.62
CA SER A 166 2.59 5.59 -7.09
C SER A 166 3.07 4.45 -8.00
N ALA A 167 2.77 3.19 -7.64
CA ALA A 167 3.05 2.05 -8.51
C ALA A 167 2.23 2.07 -9.80
N PHE A 168 0.90 2.25 -9.68
CA PHE A 168 -0.05 2.21 -10.79
C PHE A 168 0.23 3.27 -11.84
N ARG A 169 0.53 4.52 -11.41
CA ARG A 169 0.84 5.64 -12.30
C ARG A 169 2.32 5.73 -12.67
N ASN A 170 3.17 4.99 -11.97
CA ASN A 170 4.63 5.14 -12.04
C ASN A 170 5.06 6.61 -11.84
N THR A 171 4.42 7.31 -10.91
CA THR A 171 4.71 8.70 -10.53
C THR A 171 5.01 8.80 -9.04
N PRO A 172 5.79 9.80 -8.59
CA PRO A 172 6.00 10.04 -7.16
C PRO A 172 4.68 10.15 -6.39
N SER A 173 4.69 9.68 -5.15
CA SER A 173 3.54 9.76 -4.25
C SER A 173 3.15 11.22 -3.96
N PRO A 174 1.85 11.58 -3.89
CA PRO A 174 1.40 12.91 -3.45
C PRO A 174 1.89 13.29 -2.04
N VAL A 175 2.11 12.28 -1.19
CA VAL A 175 2.67 12.41 0.16
C VAL A 175 3.96 11.61 0.23
N PRO A 176 5.13 12.27 0.35
CA PRO A 176 6.39 11.58 0.61
C PRO A 176 6.37 10.85 1.95
N SER A 177 7.08 9.72 2.04
CA SER A 177 7.13 8.89 3.24
C SER A 177 7.75 9.61 4.45
N HIS A 178 8.68 10.54 4.22
CA HIS A 178 9.33 11.32 5.28
C HIS A 178 8.42 12.41 5.88
N ASP A 179 7.40 12.88 5.14
CA ASP A 179 6.40 13.84 5.65
C ASP A 179 5.47 13.19 6.69
N MET A 180 5.34 11.86 6.67
CA MET A 180 4.46 11.09 7.55
C MET A 180 5.02 10.94 8.97
N THR A 181 5.04 12.04 9.71
CA THR A 181 5.38 12.08 11.14
C THR A 181 4.16 11.90 12.05
N VAL A 182 2.98 11.59 11.47
CA VAL A 182 1.78 11.21 12.20
C VAL A 182 2.09 10.06 13.17
N PRO A 183 1.66 10.12 14.44
CA PRO A 183 1.84 9.01 15.36
C PRO A 183 1.20 7.73 14.83
N LEU A 184 1.79 6.58 15.14
CA LEU A 184 1.19 5.29 14.77
C LEU A 184 -0.20 5.14 15.45
N PRO A 185 -1.16 4.48 14.80
CA PRO A 185 -2.43 4.10 15.42
C PRO A 185 -2.21 3.14 16.59
N HIS A 186 -3.05 3.27 17.61
CA HIS A 186 -3.07 2.32 18.71
C HIS A 186 -3.75 1.01 18.32
N ILE A 187 -3.46 -0.07 19.05
CA ILE A 187 -4.05 -1.39 18.83
C ILE A 187 -5.58 -1.37 18.77
N SER A 188 -6.15 -2.31 18.00
CA SER A 188 -7.59 -2.44 17.80
C SER A 188 -8.37 -2.63 19.11
N LYS A 189 -7.80 -3.25 20.15
CA LYS A 189 -8.46 -3.39 21.47
C LYS A 189 -8.79 -2.02 22.10
N LEU A 190 -7.88 -1.05 21.97
CA LEU A 190 -8.08 0.30 22.49
C LEU A 190 -9.02 1.11 21.58
N TRP A 191 -8.88 0.94 20.27
CA TRP A 191 -9.71 1.58 19.25
C TRP A 191 -11.16 1.08 19.21
N LEU A 192 -11.44 -0.16 19.62
CA LEU A 192 -12.80 -0.72 19.62
C LEU A 192 -13.44 -0.70 21.02
N ALA A 193 -12.86 0.04 21.97
CA ALA A 193 -13.43 0.17 23.30
C ALA A 193 -14.84 0.77 23.23
N GLU A 194 -15.82 0.11 23.83
CA GLU A 194 -17.24 0.50 23.70
C GLU A 194 -17.68 1.63 24.66
N SER A 195 -16.82 2.02 25.59
CA SER A 195 -17.11 3.01 26.61
C SER A 195 -15.80 3.62 27.14
N ALA A 196 -15.92 4.78 27.77
CA ALA A 196 -14.80 5.48 28.39
C ALA A 196 -14.13 4.65 29.51
N GLU A 197 -14.92 3.87 30.27
CA GLU A 197 -14.41 2.95 31.30
C GLU A 197 -13.56 1.82 30.70
N LYS A 198 -14.11 1.11 29.70
CA LYS A 198 -13.38 0.04 28.99
C LYS A 198 -12.11 0.57 28.35
N TRP A 199 -12.18 1.77 27.76
CA TRP A 199 -11.02 2.47 27.21
C TRP A 199 -9.98 2.74 28.29
N SER A 200 -10.36 3.30 29.45
CA SER A 200 -9.44 3.59 30.55
C SER A 200 -8.76 2.33 31.09
N ILE A 201 -9.51 1.26 31.33
CA ILE A 201 -8.97 -0.01 31.82
C ILE A 201 -7.95 -0.57 30.82
N THR A 202 -8.33 -0.63 29.55
CA THR A 202 -7.45 -1.12 28.48
C THR A 202 -6.22 -0.22 28.31
N TYR A 203 -6.39 1.09 28.43
CA TYR A 203 -5.30 2.06 28.37
C TYR A 203 -4.26 1.76 29.46
N SER A 204 -4.70 1.57 30.70
CA SER A 204 -3.82 1.23 31.83
C SER A 204 -3.13 -0.13 31.66
N GLU A 205 -3.83 -1.16 31.17
CA GLU A 205 -3.26 -2.50 30.94
C GLU A 205 -2.11 -2.48 29.94
N VAL A 206 -2.25 -1.68 28.89
CA VAL A 206 -1.36 -1.72 27.71
C VAL A 206 -0.21 -0.72 27.83
N LEU A 207 -0.33 0.30 28.69
CA LEU A 207 0.67 1.36 28.89
C LEU A 207 1.50 1.23 30.17
N ASN A 208 1.82 0.00 30.56
CA ASN A 208 2.73 -0.28 31.68
C ASN A 208 4.16 0.31 31.51
N GLY A 209 4.54 0.78 30.31
CA GLY A 209 5.71 1.64 30.07
C GLY A 209 5.25 3.09 29.87
N GLY A 210 5.80 4.03 30.65
CA GLY A 210 5.27 5.38 30.79
C GLY A 210 5.12 6.21 29.48
N PRO A 211 4.52 7.40 29.56
CA PRO A 211 4.22 8.25 28.40
C PRO A 211 5.45 8.72 27.59
N GLU A 212 6.67 8.48 28.08
CA GLU A 212 7.90 8.78 27.35
C GLU A 212 8.18 7.77 26.23
N ASP A 213 7.79 6.51 26.39
CA ASP A 213 8.00 5.44 25.40
C ASP A 213 7.16 5.64 24.12
N GLN A 214 6.12 6.48 24.19
CA GLN A 214 5.26 6.85 23.06
C GLN A 214 5.77 8.08 22.29
N LYS A 215 6.82 8.76 22.78
CA LYS A 215 7.32 9.98 22.13
C LYS A 215 8.09 9.61 20.85
N GLY A 216 7.53 10.00 19.70
CA GLY A 216 8.24 9.99 18.41
C GLY A 216 8.03 8.75 17.54
N LEU A 217 7.10 7.84 17.89
CA LEU A 217 6.74 6.72 17.03
C LEU A 217 5.86 7.18 15.87
N SER A 218 6.43 7.20 14.67
CA SER A 218 5.77 7.53 13.39
C SER A 218 6.31 6.64 12.28
N LEU A 219 5.63 6.63 11.13
CA LEU A 219 6.11 5.93 9.94
C LEU A 219 7.51 6.41 9.52
N SER A 220 7.72 7.73 9.47
CA SER A 220 9.03 8.29 9.14
C SER A 220 10.14 7.85 10.09
N ARG A 221 9.84 7.66 11.39
CA ARG A 221 10.80 7.13 12.37
C ARG A 221 11.08 5.65 12.13
N CYS A 222 10.06 4.84 11.85
CA CYS A 222 10.22 3.43 11.51
C CYS A 222 11.06 3.21 10.25
N LEU A 223 10.91 4.07 9.24
CA LEU A 223 11.70 4.00 8.01
C LEU A 223 13.15 4.45 8.22
N SER A 224 13.38 5.40 9.12
CA SER A 224 14.74 5.85 9.46
C SER A 224 15.51 4.86 10.34
N ASP A 225 14.80 4.07 11.15
CA ASP A 225 15.35 3.10 12.09
C ASP A 225 14.39 1.91 12.25
N VAL A 226 14.58 0.88 11.41
CA VAL A 226 13.72 -0.32 11.39
C VAL A 226 13.80 -1.12 12.69
N SER A 227 14.86 -0.94 13.49
CA SER A 227 14.97 -1.57 14.81
C SER A 227 13.87 -1.12 15.78
N VAL A 228 13.24 0.03 15.52
CA VAL A 228 12.05 0.51 16.24
C VAL A 228 10.87 -0.45 16.09
N LEU A 229 10.68 -1.08 14.92
CA LEU A 229 9.61 -2.05 14.72
C LEU A 229 9.75 -3.26 15.67
N LYS A 230 10.99 -3.74 15.87
CA LYS A 230 11.28 -4.86 16.80
C LYS A 230 11.04 -4.52 18.27
N ARG A 231 11.04 -3.24 18.62
CA ARG A 231 10.86 -2.73 20.00
C ARG A 231 9.54 -1.97 20.16
N LEU A 232 8.58 -2.21 19.26
CA LEU A 232 7.33 -1.46 19.27
C LEU A 232 6.58 -1.74 20.58
N PRO A 233 6.13 -0.71 21.32
CA PRO A 233 5.34 -0.93 22.52
C PRO A 233 4.05 -1.70 22.20
N PRO A 234 3.54 -2.52 23.14
CA PRO A 234 2.32 -3.31 22.94
C PRO A 234 1.06 -2.46 22.73
N SER A 235 1.14 -1.14 22.94
CA SER A 235 0.08 -0.18 22.67
C SER A 235 -0.13 0.15 21.20
N PHE A 236 0.81 -0.20 20.34
CA PHE A 236 0.73 0.04 18.89
C PHE A 236 0.58 -1.25 18.11
N ASP A 237 -0.09 -1.15 16.97
CA ASP A 237 -0.30 -2.27 16.08
C ASP A 237 0.96 -2.55 15.25
N PHE A 238 1.61 -3.69 15.54
CA PHE A 238 2.81 -4.13 14.84
C PHE A 238 2.54 -4.45 13.36
N ASN A 239 1.44 -5.14 13.07
CA ASN A 239 1.03 -5.52 11.72
C ASN A 239 0.83 -4.28 10.85
N PHE A 240 0.23 -3.24 11.43
CA PHE A 240 0.05 -1.95 10.77
C PHE A 240 1.41 -1.32 10.45
N ALA A 241 2.27 -1.19 11.47
CA ALA A 241 3.56 -0.51 11.33
C ALA A 241 4.47 -1.20 10.30
N VAL A 242 4.56 -2.54 10.34
CA VAL A 242 5.37 -3.31 9.38
C VAL A 242 4.78 -3.28 7.97
N SER A 243 3.44 -3.30 7.82
CA SER A 243 2.79 -3.18 6.50
C SER A 243 3.05 -1.81 5.87
N MET A 244 2.94 -0.73 6.65
CA MET A 244 3.20 0.63 6.20
C MET A 244 4.67 0.85 5.84
N ALA A 245 5.60 0.33 6.65
CA ALA A 245 7.02 0.40 6.38
C ALA A 245 7.38 -0.36 5.08
N SER A 246 6.86 -1.58 4.93
CA SER A 246 7.07 -2.41 3.73
C SER A 246 6.50 -1.74 2.48
N GLY A 247 5.26 -1.22 2.55
CA GLY A 247 4.60 -0.56 1.43
C GLY A 247 5.25 0.78 1.03
N SER A 248 5.85 1.49 1.97
CA SER A 248 6.52 2.78 1.71
C SER A 248 7.79 2.66 0.86
N VAL A 249 8.33 1.45 0.69
CA VAL A 249 9.45 1.20 -0.22
C VAL A 249 9.04 1.49 -1.66
N ILE A 250 7.83 1.12 -2.06
CA ILE A 250 7.31 1.28 -3.43
C ILE A 250 7.41 2.74 -3.92
N PRO A 251 6.82 3.75 -3.25
CA PRO A 251 6.94 5.13 -3.70
C PRO A 251 8.38 5.66 -3.66
N THR A 252 9.23 5.19 -2.73
CA THR A 252 10.66 5.53 -2.71
C THR A 252 11.38 5.00 -3.94
N LEU A 253 11.09 3.77 -4.38
CA LEU A 253 11.62 3.18 -5.62
C LEU A 253 11.21 3.99 -6.84
N VAL A 254 9.94 4.37 -6.92
CA VAL A 254 9.40 5.18 -8.03
C VAL A 254 10.05 6.56 -8.05
N GLU A 255 10.24 7.21 -6.90
CA GLU A 255 10.91 8.50 -6.79
C GLU A 255 12.39 8.42 -7.21
N ALA A 256 13.13 7.44 -6.70
CA ALA A 256 14.54 7.22 -7.07
C ALA A 256 14.69 7.00 -8.58
N ARG A 257 13.80 6.19 -9.18
CA ARG A 257 13.77 5.98 -10.63
C ARG A 257 13.44 7.25 -11.39
N THR A 258 12.42 7.99 -10.98
CA THR A 258 12.00 9.23 -11.65
C THR A 258 13.14 10.26 -11.64
N ARG A 259 13.85 10.38 -10.51
CA ARG A 259 15.02 11.25 -10.36
C ARG A 259 16.16 10.82 -11.28
N TYR A 260 16.44 9.52 -11.34
CA TYR A 260 17.48 8.96 -12.22
C TYR A 260 17.17 9.21 -13.71
N LEU A 261 15.92 9.01 -14.14
CA LEU A 261 15.49 9.30 -15.53
C LEU A 261 15.47 10.80 -15.85
N ALA A 262 15.32 11.65 -14.83
CA ALA A 262 15.42 13.09 -14.98
C ALA A 262 16.86 13.55 -15.25
N THR A 263 17.85 12.93 -14.62
CA THR A 263 19.28 13.27 -14.76
C THR A 263 19.97 12.54 -15.91
N ASN A 264 19.51 11.33 -16.27
CA ASN A 264 20.11 10.49 -17.30
C ASN A 264 19.18 10.31 -18.51
N ILE A 265 19.19 11.30 -19.42
CA ILE A 265 18.32 11.33 -20.62
C ILE A 265 18.51 10.07 -21.50
N ALA A 266 19.73 9.55 -21.61
CA ALA A 266 20.01 8.33 -22.39
C ALA A 266 19.28 7.08 -21.87
N CYS A 267 18.94 7.03 -20.57
CA CYS A 267 18.19 5.93 -19.97
C CYS A 267 16.67 6.04 -20.23
N ARG A 268 16.18 7.18 -20.75
CA ARG A 268 14.78 7.31 -21.20
C ARG A 268 14.52 6.49 -22.47
N THR A 269 15.53 6.35 -23.32
CA THR A 269 15.43 5.62 -24.59
C THR A 269 15.77 4.13 -24.44
N ASP A 270 16.58 3.75 -23.45
CA ASP A 270 16.94 2.36 -23.15
C ASP A 270 16.64 2.03 -21.68
N TRP A 271 15.36 1.85 -21.37
CA TRP A 271 14.91 1.56 -20.01
C TRP A 271 15.30 0.15 -19.56
N ALA A 272 15.55 -0.78 -20.49
CA ALA A 272 16.00 -2.13 -20.15
C ALA A 272 17.45 -2.14 -19.62
N ARG A 273 18.33 -1.27 -20.15
CA ARG A 273 19.68 -1.03 -19.58
C ARG A 273 19.70 0.03 -18.49
N GLY A 274 18.69 0.89 -18.45
CA GLY A 274 18.48 1.93 -17.44
C GLY A 274 17.92 1.44 -16.12
N ILE A 275 17.80 0.11 -15.90
CA ILE A 275 17.64 -0.49 -14.58
C ILE A 275 19.05 -0.59 -13.97
N PRO A 276 19.54 0.37 -13.19
CA PRO A 276 20.89 0.29 -12.66
C PRO A 276 20.93 -0.91 -11.68
N ASP A 277 22.05 -1.63 -11.64
CA ASP A 277 22.22 -2.84 -10.79
C ASP A 277 21.85 -2.61 -9.32
N THR A 278 21.89 -1.36 -8.91
CA THR A 278 21.10 -0.79 -7.82
C THR A 278 20.70 0.60 -8.31
N TRP A 279 19.40 0.89 -8.50
CA TRP A 279 18.95 2.29 -8.58
C TRP A 279 19.64 3.07 -7.46
N GLU A 280 19.85 4.38 -7.60
CA GLU A 280 20.40 5.23 -6.54
C GLU A 280 19.51 5.31 -5.28
N ILE A 281 18.75 4.26 -4.97
CA ILE A 281 18.37 3.85 -3.62
C ILE A 281 19.61 4.02 -2.76
N THR A 282 19.51 4.94 -1.81
CA THR A 282 20.60 5.17 -0.89
C THR A 282 20.93 3.88 -0.15
N THR A 283 22.17 3.70 0.28
CA THR A 283 22.54 2.55 1.12
C THR A 283 21.64 2.41 2.35
N ALA A 284 21.04 3.51 2.82
CA ALA A 284 20.05 3.54 3.90
C ALA A 284 18.72 2.87 3.51
N ASP A 285 18.19 3.12 2.32
CA ASP A 285 16.96 2.51 1.83
C ASP A 285 17.14 0.99 1.60
N LEU A 286 18.28 0.56 1.07
CA LEU A 286 18.63 -0.88 0.93
C LEU A 286 18.76 -1.57 2.29
N ARG A 287 19.31 -0.89 3.30
CA ARG A 287 19.37 -1.42 4.68
C ARG A 287 17.97 -1.58 5.26
N THR A 288 17.15 -0.55 5.15
CA THR A 288 15.74 -0.56 5.58
C THR A 288 15.00 -1.75 4.96
N PHE A 289 15.20 -1.96 3.67
CA PHE A 289 14.61 -3.05 2.92
C PHE A 289 15.05 -4.44 3.44
N ASN A 290 16.34 -4.64 3.67
CA ASN A 290 16.88 -5.89 4.22
C ASN A 290 16.44 -6.15 5.66
N ASP A 291 16.33 -5.10 6.48
CA ASP A 291 15.86 -5.22 7.86
C ASP A 291 14.38 -5.62 7.92
N VAL A 292 13.54 -5.03 7.05
CA VAL A 292 12.13 -5.44 6.88
C VAL A 292 12.05 -6.89 6.42
N ARG A 293 12.89 -7.31 5.45
CA ARG A 293 12.97 -8.71 5.00
C ARG A 293 13.26 -9.65 6.18
N TYR A 294 14.21 -9.28 7.05
CA TYR A 294 14.56 -10.08 8.21
C TYR A 294 13.38 -10.21 9.18
N ILE A 295 12.67 -9.11 9.45
CA ILE A 295 11.49 -9.11 10.33
C ILE A 295 10.39 -10.04 9.77
N LEU A 296 10.11 -9.95 8.47
CA LEU A 296 9.08 -10.78 7.84
C LEU A 296 9.45 -12.26 7.83
N LYS A 297 10.75 -12.60 7.75
CA LYS A 297 11.22 -14.00 7.83
C LYS A 297 11.24 -14.57 9.24
N SER A 298 11.30 -13.74 10.27
CA SER A 298 11.35 -14.21 11.67
C SER A 298 10.00 -14.66 12.22
N GLU A 299 8.91 -14.24 11.59
CA GLU A 299 7.53 -14.52 12.01
C GLU A 299 6.79 -15.31 10.91
N PRO A 300 5.74 -16.07 11.23
CA PRO A 300 4.99 -16.82 10.23
C PRO A 300 4.27 -15.88 9.23
N ASP A 301 4.32 -16.23 7.93
CA ASP A 301 3.75 -15.48 6.80
C ASP A 301 2.29 -15.03 7.03
N ALA A 302 1.49 -15.84 7.71
CA ALA A 302 0.07 -15.59 7.93
C ALA A 302 -0.21 -14.39 8.84
N SER A 303 0.69 -14.09 9.77
CA SER A 303 0.53 -12.98 10.72
C SER A 303 0.70 -11.61 10.06
N HIS A 304 1.37 -11.54 8.91
CA HIS A 304 1.78 -10.30 8.25
C HIS A 304 1.49 -10.29 6.75
N ALA A 305 0.40 -10.93 6.30
CA ALA A 305 0.14 -11.16 4.87
C ALA A 305 0.19 -9.89 4.00
N LEU A 306 -0.33 -8.76 4.49
CA LEU A 306 -0.28 -7.47 3.80
C LEU A 306 1.16 -6.93 3.66
N ALA A 307 1.96 -7.04 4.73
CA ALA A 307 3.36 -6.62 4.71
C ALA A 307 4.20 -7.50 3.79
N SER A 308 3.99 -8.82 3.82
CA SER A 308 4.61 -9.76 2.88
C SER A 308 4.24 -9.45 1.44
N PHE A 309 2.98 -9.14 1.16
CA PHE A 309 2.56 -8.71 -0.18
C PHE A 309 3.28 -7.43 -0.63
N TYR A 310 3.33 -6.39 0.20
CA TYR A 310 4.04 -5.15 -0.12
C TYR A 310 5.54 -5.37 -0.33
N PHE A 311 6.15 -6.25 0.47
CA PHE A 311 7.55 -6.63 0.33
C PHE A 311 7.83 -7.30 -1.03
N GLU A 312 7.07 -8.34 -1.37
CA GLU A 312 7.23 -9.06 -2.64
C GLU A 312 6.96 -8.15 -3.83
N TYR A 313 5.95 -7.28 -3.73
CA TYR A 313 5.65 -6.30 -4.79
C TYR A 313 6.73 -5.21 -4.91
N SER A 314 7.39 -4.82 -3.82
CA SER A 314 8.52 -3.89 -3.85
C SER A 314 9.71 -4.48 -4.59
N GLU A 315 10.05 -5.74 -4.33
CA GLU A 315 11.13 -6.46 -5.03
C GLU A 315 10.82 -6.71 -6.49
N PHE A 316 9.55 -6.97 -6.79
CA PHE A 316 9.06 -6.99 -8.16
C PHE A 316 9.24 -5.62 -8.83
N CYS A 317 8.76 -4.52 -8.22
CA CYS A 317 8.86 -3.17 -8.78
C CYS A 317 10.31 -2.71 -8.95
N ALA A 318 11.19 -3.14 -8.05
CA ALA A 318 12.62 -3.06 -8.22
C ALA A 318 12.98 -3.81 -9.52
N SER A 319 12.88 -5.13 -9.55
CA SER A 319 13.48 -5.95 -10.61
C SER A 319 12.82 -5.86 -12.00
N ALA A 320 11.55 -5.47 -12.08
CA ALA A 320 10.76 -5.43 -13.30
C ALA A 320 10.74 -4.04 -13.95
N PRO A 321 10.76 -3.97 -15.29
CA PRO A 321 10.59 -2.71 -15.99
C PRO A 321 9.13 -2.27 -15.92
N MET A 322 8.87 -1.16 -15.22
CA MET A 322 7.50 -0.63 -15.10
C MET A 322 6.83 -0.18 -16.40
N PRO A 323 7.54 0.31 -17.43
CA PRO A 323 6.92 0.61 -18.72
C PRO A 323 6.44 -0.63 -19.49
N MET A 324 6.59 -1.85 -18.94
CA MET A 324 6.25 -3.10 -19.61
C MET A 324 4.79 -3.13 -20.11
N VAL A 325 3.84 -2.60 -19.34
CA VAL A 325 2.43 -2.54 -19.77
C VAL A 325 2.29 -1.59 -20.96
N ASP A 326 2.77 -0.36 -20.82
CA ASP A 326 2.67 0.67 -21.87
C ASP A 326 3.40 0.22 -23.15
N ALA A 327 4.53 -0.47 -22.99
CA ALA A 327 5.31 -1.06 -24.06
C ALA A 327 4.56 -2.14 -24.84
N LEU A 328 3.80 -2.99 -24.14
CA LEU A 328 3.02 -4.06 -24.77
C LEU A 328 1.69 -3.59 -25.35
N LEU A 329 1.11 -2.52 -24.80
CA LEU A 329 -0.11 -1.90 -25.32
C LEU A 329 0.15 -1.01 -26.55
N GLY A 330 1.42 -0.76 -26.90
CA GLY A 330 1.78 0.00 -28.09
C GLY A 330 1.43 1.49 -27.97
N ASN A 331 1.43 2.04 -26.76
CA ASN A 331 1.22 3.46 -26.55
C ASN A 331 2.48 4.20 -27.06
N GLU A 332 2.45 4.70 -28.29
CA GLU A 332 3.61 5.26 -29.02
C GLU A 332 4.15 6.59 -28.45
N SER A 333 3.70 7.00 -27.26
CA SER A 333 4.06 8.27 -26.63
C SER A 333 5.57 8.46 -26.43
N TYR A 334 6.33 7.36 -26.34
CA TYR A 334 7.76 7.39 -25.98
C TYR A 334 8.66 6.47 -26.80
N TRP A 335 8.14 5.37 -27.38
CA TRP A 335 8.93 4.39 -28.16
C TRP A 335 8.06 3.70 -29.21
N SER A 336 8.69 3.24 -30.29
CA SER A 336 8.04 2.34 -31.24
C SER A 336 7.85 0.95 -30.63
N SER A 337 6.81 0.21 -31.04
CA SER A 337 6.59 -1.16 -30.52
C SER A 337 7.81 -2.07 -30.73
N ARG A 338 8.54 -1.88 -31.83
CA ARG A 338 9.76 -2.66 -32.14
C ARG A 338 10.86 -2.43 -31.10
N GLU A 339 11.15 -1.18 -30.76
CA GLU A 339 12.18 -0.83 -29.76
C GLU A 339 11.80 -1.38 -28.38
N ALA A 340 10.51 -1.29 -28.02
CA ALA A 340 9.98 -1.89 -26.79
C ALA A 340 10.23 -3.40 -26.73
N PHE A 341 9.95 -4.14 -27.80
CA PHE A 341 10.19 -5.59 -27.84
C PHE A 341 11.67 -5.96 -27.83
N GLU A 342 12.53 -5.18 -28.48
CA GLU A 342 13.99 -5.38 -28.43
C GLU A 342 14.54 -5.18 -27.01
N GLN A 343 14.02 -4.19 -26.28
CA GLN A 343 14.36 -3.93 -24.87
C GLN A 343 13.79 -5.01 -23.92
N LEU A 344 12.56 -5.46 -24.12
CA LEU A 344 12.00 -6.57 -23.32
C LEU A 344 12.81 -7.86 -23.51
N ARG A 345 13.28 -8.12 -24.74
CA ARG A 345 14.16 -9.26 -25.04
C ARG A 345 15.50 -9.16 -24.32
N SER A 346 16.13 -7.98 -24.32
CA SER A 346 17.41 -7.78 -23.63
C SER A 346 17.25 -7.95 -22.12
N TRP A 347 16.19 -7.39 -21.54
CA TRP A 347 15.84 -7.56 -20.12
C TRP A 347 15.64 -9.04 -19.76
N ALA A 348 14.92 -9.82 -20.56
CA ALA A 348 14.59 -11.22 -20.25
C ALA A 348 15.82 -12.13 -20.02
N GLY A 349 17.01 -11.76 -20.54
CA GLY A 349 18.27 -12.46 -20.30
C GLY A 349 18.99 -12.12 -18.99
N THR A 350 18.54 -11.08 -18.28
CA THR A 350 19.25 -10.53 -17.12
C THR A 350 18.96 -11.26 -15.81
N GLN A 351 19.76 -11.00 -14.77
CA GLN A 351 19.48 -11.44 -13.40
C GLN A 351 18.21 -10.79 -12.85
N GLN A 352 17.97 -9.53 -13.20
CA GLN A 352 16.82 -8.75 -12.80
C GLN A 352 15.52 -9.40 -13.30
N ALA A 353 15.49 -9.89 -14.55
CA ALA A 353 14.32 -10.61 -15.05
C ALA A 353 14.03 -11.90 -14.27
N ARG A 354 15.06 -12.64 -13.84
CA ARG A 354 14.89 -13.82 -12.99
C ARG A 354 14.38 -13.47 -11.59
N ARG A 355 14.89 -12.39 -10.99
CA ARG A 355 14.35 -11.84 -9.72
C ARG A 355 12.88 -11.44 -9.86
N ALA A 356 12.54 -10.67 -10.89
CA ALA A 356 11.16 -10.26 -11.15
C ALA A 356 10.23 -11.47 -11.34
N THR A 357 10.69 -12.51 -12.04
CA THR A 357 9.96 -13.77 -12.24
C THR A 357 9.74 -14.51 -10.91
N TRP A 358 10.75 -14.58 -10.04
CA TRP A 358 10.62 -15.15 -8.70
C TRP A 358 9.57 -14.41 -7.87
N HIS A 359 9.71 -13.08 -7.74
CA HIS A 359 8.78 -12.26 -6.95
C HIS A 359 7.37 -12.24 -7.54
N SER A 360 7.22 -12.39 -8.87
CA SER A 360 5.91 -12.61 -9.50
C SER A 360 5.23 -13.88 -8.98
N GLY A 361 5.97 -14.98 -8.85
CA GLY A 361 5.47 -16.23 -8.25
C GLY A 361 5.08 -16.05 -6.78
N GLN A 362 5.87 -15.30 -6.01
CA GLN A 362 5.58 -15.02 -4.60
C GLN A 362 4.34 -14.12 -4.42
N ILE A 363 4.14 -13.11 -5.27
CA ILE A 363 2.92 -12.28 -5.29
C ILE A 363 1.69 -13.18 -5.47
N LEU A 364 1.71 -14.07 -6.47
CA LEU A 364 0.61 -15.01 -6.71
C LEU A 364 0.39 -15.94 -5.50
N ARG A 365 1.47 -16.43 -4.87
CA ARG A 365 1.42 -17.25 -3.66
C ARG A 365 0.74 -16.54 -2.50
N VAL A 366 1.16 -15.30 -2.20
CA VAL A 366 0.61 -14.49 -1.10
C VAL A 366 -0.87 -14.20 -1.36
N VAL A 367 -1.23 -13.74 -2.56
CA VAL A 367 -2.62 -13.39 -2.89
C VAL A 367 -3.56 -14.60 -2.85
N ARG A 368 -3.08 -15.80 -3.23
CA ARG A 368 -3.87 -17.04 -3.12
C ARG A 368 -4.17 -17.43 -1.68
N ARG A 369 -3.28 -17.10 -0.73
CA ARG A 369 -3.45 -17.38 0.70
C ARG A 369 -4.37 -16.37 1.41
N LEU A 370 -4.60 -15.21 0.82
CA LEU A 370 -5.53 -14.21 1.36
C LEU A 370 -6.98 -14.70 1.30
N SER A 371 -7.74 -14.41 2.36
CA SER A 371 -9.17 -14.65 2.38
C SER A 371 -9.87 -13.78 1.32
N PRO A 372 -11.02 -14.20 0.78
CA PRO A 372 -11.75 -13.38 -0.19
C PRO A 372 -12.12 -11.98 0.32
N LYS A 373 -12.23 -11.80 1.64
CA LYS A 373 -12.57 -10.50 2.24
C LYS A 373 -11.39 -9.53 2.25
N ASP A 374 -10.16 -10.06 2.37
CA ASP A 374 -8.92 -9.29 2.49
C ASP A 374 -8.30 -8.93 1.13
N ARG A 375 -8.80 -9.53 0.05
CA ARG A 375 -8.38 -9.21 -1.31
C ARG A 375 -8.88 -7.82 -1.70
N ALA A 376 -7.95 -6.87 -1.70
CA ALA A 376 -8.13 -5.53 -2.25
C ALA A 376 -7.78 -5.44 -3.75
N ASP A 377 -8.27 -4.41 -4.43
CA ASP A 377 -8.05 -4.16 -5.87
C ASP A 377 -6.57 -4.06 -6.26
N PHE A 378 -5.73 -3.52 -5.36
CA PHE A 378 -4.29 -3.46 -5.60
C PHE A 378 -3.65 -4.84 -5.76
N HIS A 379 -4.16 -5.88 -5.10
CA HIS A 379 -3.69 -7.25 -5.30
C HIS A 379 -4.02 -7.75 -6.70
N ALA A 380 -5.20 -7.42 -7.23
CA ALA A 380 -5.57 -7.78 -8.60
C ALA A 380 -4.66 -7.10 -9.62
N PHE A 381 -4.35 -5.81 -9.43
CA PHE A 381 -3.38 -5.09 -10.25
C PHE A 381 -1.98 -5.70 -10.17
N ALA A 382 -1.51 -6.04 -8.97
CA ALA A 382 -0.21 -6.69 -8.78
C ALA A 382 -0.13 -8.06 -9.46
N CYS A 383 -1.19 -8.88 -9.35
CA CYS A 383 -1.30 -10.15 -10.07
C CYS A 383 -1.24 -9.96 -11.59
N TYR A 384 -1.93 -8.95 -12.13
CA TYR A 384 -1.87 -8.62 -13.55
C TYR A 384 -0.44 -8.30 -14.01
N GLN A 385 0.27 -7.43 -13.28
CA GLN A 385 1.67 -7.09 -13.56
C GLN A 385 2.61 -8.31 -13.45
N ALA A 386 2.43 -9.12 -12.40
CA ALA A 386 3.18 -10.34 -12.19
C ALA A 386 2.97 -11.34 -13.34
N MET A 387 1.72 -11.58 -13.74
CA MET A 387 1.39 -12.46 -14.86
C MET A 387 1.97 -11.96 -16.19
N LEU A 388 1.94 -10.65 -16.43
CA LEU A 388 2.52 -10.06 -17.62
C LEU A 388 4.04 -10.24 -17.66
N SER A 389 4.73 -10.00 -16.54
CA SER A 389 6.17 -10.22 -16.39
C SER A 389 6.55 -11.68 -16.64
N LEU A 390 5.80 -12.61 -16.06
CA LEU A 390 5.96 -14.05 -16.30
C LEU A 390 5.76 -14.41 -17.78
N TRP A 391 4.76 -13.83 -18.43
CA TRP A 391 4.50 -14.04 -19.85
C TRP A 391 5.65 -13.53 -20.73
N VAL A 392 6.11 -12.30 -20.51
CA VAL A 392 7.25 -11.70 -21.23
C VAL A 392 8.51 -12.54 -21.04
N TYR A 393 8.83 -12.92 -19.80
CA TYR A 393 10.00 -13.74 -19.52
C TYR A 393 9.92 -15.07 -20.27
N ASN A 394 8.78 -15.76 -20.21
CA ASN A 394 8.60 -17.03 -20.91
C ASN A 394 8.68 -16.89 -22.43
N LEU A 395 8.11 -15.83 -23.01
CA LEU A 395 8.12 -15.58 -24.46
C LEU A 395 9.54 -15.64 -25.04
N TYR A 396 10.50 -15.02 -24.35
CA TYR A 396 11.89 -14.95 -24.81
C TYR A 396 12.76 -16.12 -24.37
N GLN A 397 12.37 -16.87 -23.33
CA GLN A 397 13.06 -18.12 -22.96
C GLN A 397 12.70 -19.29 -23.88
N THR A 398 11.56 -19.26 -24.57
CA THR A 398 11.13 -20.30 -25.53
C THR A 398 11.61 -20.11 -26.96
N CYS A 399 12.61 -19.25 -27.21
CA CYS A 399 13.20 -19.08 -28.53
C CYS A 399 14.53 -19.85 -28.63
N PRO A 400 14.53 -21.17 -28.90
CA PRO A 400 15.76 -21.94 -28.99
C PRO A 400 16.50 -21.60 -30.29
N ALA A 401 17.75 -21.20 -30.15
CA ALA A 401 18.74 -21.49 -31.17
C ALA A 401 18.90 -23.02 -31.23
N SER A 402 18.61 -23.61 -32.39
CA SER A 402 19.03 -24.95 -32.82
C SER A 402 18.55 -26.16 -32.00
N MET A 403 17.67 -26.93 -32.64
CA MET A 403 17.39 -28.34 -32.37
C MET A 403 18.66 -29.18 -32.20
N THR A 404 18.80 -29.89 -31.08
CA THR A 404 19.48 -31.20 -31.01
C THR A 404 18.77 -32.07 -29.97
N GLY A 405 18.65 -33.36 -30.29
CA GLY A 405 17.57 -34.23 -29.88
C GLY A 405 17.70 -34.91 -28.52
N GLY A 406 16.51 -35.29 -28.05
CA GLY A 406 16.13 -36.38 -27.15
C GLY A 406 17.20 -37.11 -26.34
N GLU A 407 17.18 -36.87 -25.02
CA GLU A 407 17.31 -37.86 -23.93
C GLU A 407 17.14 -37.23 -22.51
N ALA A 408 16.49 -36.05 -22.39
CA ALA A 408 16.62 -35.19 -21.20
C ALA A 408 15.42 -35.14 -20.23
N GLN A 409 14.43 -36.03 -20.30
CA GLN A 409 13.20 -35.86 -19.51
C GLN A 409 13.37 -36.08 -17.99
N SER A 410 14.31 -36.91 -17.53
CA SER A 410 14.57 -37.13 -16.09
C SER A 410 15.46 -36.05 -15.46
N ALA A 411 16.46 -35.55 -16.21
CA ALA A 411 17.32 -34.44 -15.77
C ALA A 411 16.60 -33.08 -15.82
N GLU A 412 15.61 -32.92 -16.71
CA GLU A 412 14.80 -31.71 -16.79
C GLU A 412 13.88 -31.48 -15.57
N ASP A 413 13.43 -32.54 -14.88
CA ASP A 413 12.62 -32.42 -13.65
C ASP A 413 13.46 -31.98 -12.44
N GLU A 414 14.73 -32.38 -12.34
CA GLU A 414 15.61 -31.95 -11.23
C GLU A 414 15.98 -30.46 -11.28
N LEU A 415 15.91 -29.86 -12.47
CA LEU A 415 16.21 -28.46 -12.77
C LEU A 415 14.96 -27.56 -12.75
N ARG A 416 13.76 -28.11 -12.53
CA ARG A 416 12.52 -27.32 -12.43
C ARG A 416 12.46 -26.57 -11.10
N ILE A 417 12.18 -25.28 -11.20
CA ILE A 417 12.07 -24.40 -10.03
C ILE A 417 10.62 -23.97 -9.87
N GLN A 418 10.04 -24.33 -8.74
CA GLN A 418 8.71 -23.88 -8.35
C GLN A 418 8.82 -22.43 -7.84
N ILE A 419 8.46 -21.46 -8.69
CA ILE A 419 8.62 -20.03 -8.39
C ILE A 419 7.59 -19.50 -7.37
N ASP A 420 6.49 -20.22 -7.14
CA ASP A 420 5.51 -19.95 -6.09
C ASP A 420 5.76 -20.81 -4.82
N GLY A 421 6.91 -21.50 -4.76
CA GLY A 421 7.36 -22.28 -3.60
C GLY A 421 8.16 -21.45 -2.59
N GLU A 422 8.69 -22.11 -1.56
CA GLU A 422 9.62 -21.49 -0.61
C GLU A 422 11.00 -21.23 -1.24
N GLU A 423 11.72 -20.24 -0.70
CA GLU A 423 13.07 -19.92 -1.15
C GLU A 423 14.02 -21.08 -0.83
N THR A 424 14.65 -21.67 -1.85
CA THR A 424 15.59 -22.79 -1.72
C THR A 424 16.95 -22.39 -2.29
N ILE A 425 17.99 -23.16 -1.96
CA ILE A 425 19.33 -22.98 -2.57
C ILE A 425 19.24 -23.09 -4.10
N LYS A 426 18.36 -23.95 -4.63
CA LYS A 426 18.11 -24.08 -6.07
C LYS A 426 17.53 -22.80 -6.67
N SER A 427 16.50 -22.21 -6.04
CA SER A 427 15.91 -20.97 -6.55
C SER A 427 16.91 -19.81 -6.48
N GLN A 428 17.71 -19.70 -5.41
CA GLN A 428 18.78 -18.69 -5.31
C GLN A 428 19.85 -18.85 -6.40
N ARG A 429 20.28 -20.08 -6.68
CA ARG A 429 21.26 -20.35 -7.75
C ARG A 429 20.73 -19.98 -9.13
N TRP A 430 19.45 -20.22 -9.40
CA TRP A 430 18.85 -19.80 -10.66
C TRP A 430 18.70 -18.29 -10.74
N ILE A 431 18.24 -17.63 -9.68
CA ILE A 431 18.16 -16.17 -9.66
C ILE A 431 19.54 -15.58 -9.98
N SER A 432 20.58 -15.98 -9.24
CA SER A 432 21.93 -15.44 -9.40
C SER A 432 22.60 -15.83 -10.72
N TYR A 433 22.61 -17.12 -11.06
CA TYR A 433 23.46 -17.66 -12.14
C TYR A 433 22.69 -18.16 -13.37
N GLY A 434 21.36 -18.20 -13.35
CA GLY A 434 20.55 -18.73 -14.46
C GLY A 434 20.49 -20.25 -14.52
N ASN A 435 21.04 -20.97 -13.54
CA ASN A 435 21.07 -22.43 -13.52
C ASN A 435 19.72 -23.03 -13.08
N GLY A 436 18.84 -23.36 -14.04
CA GLY A 436 17.53 -23.99 -13.82
C GLY A 436 16.47 -23.48 -14.79
N LYS A 437 15.31 -24.14 -14.86
CA LYS A 437 14.13 -23.67 -15.64
C LYS A 437 12.95 -23.46 -14.70
N PRO A 438 12.28 -22.29 -14.69
CA PRO A 438 11.08 -22.10 -13.87
C PRO A 438 9.96 -23.02 -14.36
N ASN A 439 9.18 -23.56 -13.43
CA ASN A 439 8.04 -24.39 -13.75
C ASN A 439 6.95 -23.54 -14.43
N LYS A 440 6.41 -24.03 -15.56
CA LYS A 440 5.40 -23.31 -16.35
C LYS A 440 3.98 -23.47 -15.81
N LYS A 441 3.77 -24.38 -14.85
CA LYS A 441 2.50 -24.54 -14.14
C LYS A 441 2.59 -23.81 -12.80
N LEU A 442 1.79 -22.75 -12.67
CA LEU A 442 1.63 -21.94 -11.47
C LEU A 442 0.25 -22.13 -10.88
#